data_AF-A0AAE3AFW7-F1
#
_entry.id   AF-A0AAE3AFW7-F1
#
_cell.length_a   1.000
_cell.length_b   1.000
_cell.length_c   1.000
_cell.angle_alpha   90.00
_cell.angle_beta   90.00
_cell.angle_gamma   90.00
#
_symmetry.space_group_name_H-M   'P 1'
#
loop_
_entity.id
_entity.type
_entity.pdbx_description
1 polymer ?
#
loop_
_entity_poly.entity_id
_entity_poly.type
_entity_poly.pdbx_seq_one_letter_code
_entity_poly.pdbx_strand_id
1 'polypeptide(L)'
;MGYKTHNDTFAAIVSYALMNRLRTGILNKMREIVSSANIEKIHLVLSTSSDFTFFLSQGFSKYHDPEIIVYQYDRSDSQKYPWGVSNKALPTSAIIRQTSQEH
;
A
#
# COMPACT_ATOMS: atom_id res chain seq x y z
N MET A 1 24.28 17.52 18.31
CA MET A 1 23.67 16.19 18.50
C MET A 1 23.13 15.76 17.15
N GLY A 2 23.89 14.97 16.39
CA GLY A 2 23.54 14.61 15.01
C GLY A 2 22.66 13.36 15.00
N TYR A 3 21.47 13.44 14.41
CA TYR A 3 20.66 12.27 14.14
C TYR A 3 21.36 11.44 13.06
N LYS A 4 21.84 10.24 13.41
CA LYS A 4 22.28 9.24 12.43
C LYS A 4 21.04 8.72 11.72
N THR A 5 20.79 9.19 10.50
CA THR A 5 19.89 8.51 9.56
C THR A 5 20.56 7.20 9.15
N HIS A 6 19.97 6.07 9.54
CA HIS A 6 20.31 4.77 8.98
C HIS A 6 19.99 4.80 7.48
N ASN A 7 21.03 4.78 6.64
CA ASN A 7 20.97 4.91 5.18
C ASN A 7 20.44 3.64 4.47
N ASP A 8 19.53 2.90 5.08
CA ASP A 8 19.02 1.64 4.52
C ASP A 8 17.83 1.83 3.56
N THR A 9 17.36 3.07 3.36
CA THR A 9 16.10 3.39 2.67
C THR A 9 16.23 3.60 1.15
N PHE A 10 17.45 3.63 0.60
CA PHE A 10 17.70 3.87 -0.83
C PHE A 10 18.31 2.66 -1.54
N ALA A 11 18.04 1.44 -1.07
CA ALA A 11 18.40 0.26 -1.83
C ALA A 11 17.44 0.14 -3.02
N ALA A 12 17.94 0.38 -4.23
CA ALA A 12 17.26 -0.09 -5.43
C ALA A 12 16.93 -1.57 -5.25
N ILE A 13 15.73 -1.96 -5.62
CA ILE A 13 15.31 -3.36 -5.54
C ILE A 13 16.06 -4.12 -6.64
N VAL A 14 17.19 -4.72 -6.28
CA VAL A 14 18.12 -5.37 -7.23
C VAL A 14 17.90 -6.87 -7.37
N SER A 15 17.04 -7.48 -6.55
CA SER A 15 16.78 -8.93 -6.62
C SER A 15 15.38 -9.33 -6.18
N TYR A 16 14.91 -10.45 -6.72
CA TYR A 16 13.64 -11.06 -6.31
C TYR A 16 13.65 -11.49 -4.84
N ALA A 17 14.79 -11.96 -4.33
CA ALA A 17 14.94 -12.31 -2.92
C ALA A 17 14.70 -11.09 -2.02
N LEU A 18 15.21 -9.92 -2.39
CA LEU A 18 14.97 -8.67 -1.67
C LEU A 18 13.50 -8.23 -1.78
N MET A 19 12.89 -8.30 -2.97
CA MET A 19 11.45 -8.02 -3.14
C MET A 19 10.60 -8.88 -2.21
N ASN A 20 10.86 -10.18 -2.20
CA ASN A 20 10.10 -11.12 -1.39
C ASN A 20 10.30 -10.86 0.11
N ARG A 21 11.53 -10.56 0.54
CA ARG A 21 11.82 -10.19 1.94
C ARG A 21 11.05 -8.93 2.35
N LEU A 22 11.08 -7.89 1.53
CA LEU A 22 10.36 -6.64 1.78
C LEU A 22 8.86 -6.86 1.84
N ARG A 23 8.29 -7.57 0.85
CA ARG A 23 6.87 -7.94 0.83
C ARG A 23 6.45 -8.66 2.11
N THR A 24 7.17 -9.71 2.49
CA THR A 24 6.86 -10.48 3.70
C THR A 24 6.96 -9.61 4.96
N GLY A 25 7.99 -8.77 5.07
CA GLY A 25 8.15 -7.85 6.20
C GLY A 25 7.00 -6.86 6.32
N ILE A 26 6.62 -6.22 5.21
CA ILE A 26 5.50 -5.26 5.16
C ILE A 26 4.19 -5.94 5.53
N LEU A 27 3.87 -7.08 4.91
CA LEU A 27 2.61 -7.80 5.16
C LEU A 27 2.51 -8.30 6.60
N ASN A 28 3.60 -8.84 7.15
CA ASN A 28 3.61 -9.30 8.54
C ASN A 28 3.36 -8.14 9.50
N LYS A 29 4.04 -7.00 9.28
CA LYS A 29 3.86 -5.83 10.14
C LYS A 29 2.45 -5.25 10.03
N MET A 30 1.91 -5.21 8.82
CA MET A 30 0.54 -4.75 8.56
C MET A 30 -0.47 -5.64 9.31
N ARG A 31 -0.35 -6.96 9.21
CA ARG A 31 -1.25 -7.93 9.88
C ARG A 31 -1.16 -7.88 11.40
N GLU A 32 0.04 -7.66 11.94
CA GLU A 32 0.26 -7.42 13.37
C GLU A 32 -0.56 -6.22 13.85
N ILE A 33 -0.45 -5.08 13.15
CA ILE A 33 -1.19 -3.86 13.49
C ILE A 33 -2.70 -4.08 13.37
N VAL A 34 -3.16 -4.69 12.28
CA VAL A 34 -4.58 -4.99 12.05
C VAL A 34 -5.19 -5.79 13.19
N SER A 35 -4.49 -6.85 13.63
CA SER A 35 -4.95 -7.72 14.71
C SER A 35 -5.02 -6.98 16.05
N SER A 36 -4.07 -6.07 16.29
CA SER A 36 -4.01 -5.32 17.56
C SER A 36 -5.08 -4.23 17.71
N ALA A 37 -5.55 -3.67 16.59
CA ALA A 37 -6.44 -2.51 16.58
C ALA A 37 -7.82 -2.77 15.95
N ASN A 38 -8.13 -4.04 15.63
CA ASN A 38 -9.37 -4.46 14.96
C ASN A 38 -9.67 -3.62 13.70
N ILE A 39 -8.68 -3.47 12.82
CA ILE A 39 -8.78 -2.62 11.63
C ILE A 39 -9.58 -3.34 10.54
N GLU A 40 -10.65 -2.71 10.07
CA GLU A 40 -11.50 -3.25 8.99
C GLU A 40 -11.07 -2.78 7.59
N LYS A 41 -10.31 -1.68 7.51
CA LYS A 41 -9.91 -1.04 6.26
C LYS A 41 -8.54 -0.37 6.36
N ILE A 42 -7.71 -0.55 5.32
CA ILE A 42 -6.41 0.08 5.16
C ILE A 42 -6.41 0.93 3.90
N HIS A 43 -6.10 2.21 4.06
CA HIS A 43 -5.81 3.12 2.96
C HIS A 43 -4.29 3.14 2.74
N LEU A 44 -3.83 2.52 1.67
CA LEU A 44 -2.41 2.34 1.39
C LEU A 44 -1.94 3.35 0.34
N VAL A 45 -0.97 4.18 0.73
CA VAL A 45 -0.30 5.16 -0.15
C VAL A 45 1.18 4.78 -0.21
N LEU A 46 1.70 4.55 -1.42
CA LEU A 46 3.06 4.06 -1.63
C LEU A 46 3.84 5.01 -2.54
N SER A 47 5.08 5.30 -2.17
CA SER A 47 6.07 5.97 -3.00
C SER A 47 7.12 4.96 -3.48
N THR A 48 6.67 3.95 -4.22
CA THR A 48 7.51 2.85 -4.75
C THR A 48 7.36 2.74 -6.26
N SER A 49 8.22 1.94 -6.91
CA SER A 49 8.01 1.60 -8.33
C SER A 49 6.69 0.86 -8.51
N SER A 50 6.04 1.06 -9.67
CA SER A 50 4.78 0.38 -9.99
C SER A 50 4.89 -1.14 -9.92
N ASP A 51 6.03 -1.70 -10.35
CA ASP A 51 6.29 -3.14 -10.29
C ASP A 51 6.30 -3.68 -8.87
N PHE A 52 6.95 -2.97 -7.93
CA PHE A 52 6.97 -3.38 -6.54
C PHE A 52 5.60 -3.21 -5.89
N THR A 53 4.89 -2.13 -6.20
CA THR A 53 3.50 -1.92 -5.76
C THR A 53 2.63 -3.11 -6.17
N PHE A 54 2.70 -3.50 -7.45
CA PHE A 54 1.93 -4.62 -7.96
C PHE A 54 2.35 -5.96 -7.32
N PHE A 55 3.65 -6.20 -7.17
CA PHE A 55 4.19 -7.39 -6.52
C PHE A 55 3.77 -7.50 -5.05
N LEU A 56 3.77 -6.38 -4.32
CA LEU A 56 3.29 -6.30 -2.95
C LEU A 56 1.80 -6.63 -2.89
N SER A 57 0.99 -6.03 -3.77
CA SER A 57 -0.47 -6.22 -3.79
C SER A 57 -0.90 -7.66 -4.07
N GLN A 58 -0.12 -8.43 -4.84
CA GLN A 58 -0.36 -9.86 -5.04
C GLN A 58 -0.26 -10.68 -3.75
N GLY A 59 0.40 -10.16 -2.70
CA GLY A 59 0.50 -10.82 -1.41
C GLY A 59 -0.71 -10.62 -0.49
N PHE A 60 -1.67 -9.77 -0.87
CA PHE A 60 -2.89 -9.56 -0.11
C PHE A 60 -3.80 -10.78 -0.18
N SER A 61 -4.28 -11.24 0.98
CA SER A 61 -5.25 -12.33 1.11
C SER A 61 -6.65 -11.77 1.28
N LYS A 62 -7.57 -12.13 0.38
CA LYS A 62 -8.99 -11.76 0.48
C LYS A 62 -9.64 -12.26 1.78
N TYR A 63 -9.12 -13.35 2.35
CA TYR A 63 -9.69 -14.02 3.52
C TYR A 63 -9.06 -13.55 4.84
N HIS A 64 -7.78 -13.23 4.85
CA HIS A 64 -7.03 -12.93 6.08
C HIS A 64 -6.75 -11.44 6.26
N ASP A 65 -6.73 -10.67 5.18
CA ASP A 65 -6.50 -9.23 5.25
C ASP A 65 -7.82 -8.46 5.25
N PRO A 66 -7.87 -7.26 5.86
CA PRO A 66 -9.01 -6.35 5.77
C PRO A 66 -9.18 -5.84 4.33
N GLU A 67 -10.16 -4.96 4.11
CA GLU A 67 -10.18 -4.23 2.83
C GLU A 67 -8.93 -3.35 2.74
N ILE A 68 -8.17 -3.48 1.66
CA ILE A 68 -6.98 -2.67 1.38
C ILE A 68 -7.25 -1.92 0.08
N ILE A 69 -7.15 -0.60 0.15
CA ILE A 69 -7.29 0.29 -1.00
C ILE A 69 -5.92 0.88 -1.30
N VAL A 70 -5.35 0.53 -2.45
CA VAL A 70 -4.06 1.08 -2.90
C VAL A 70 -4.30 2.30 -3.77
N TYR A 71 -3.87 3.48 -3.32
CA TYR A 71 -4.10 4.73 -4.02
C TYR A 71 -3.04 5.03 -5.07
N GLN A 72 -3.50 5.53 -6.22
CA GLN A 72 -2.64 6.02 -7.29
C GLN A 72 -2.42 7.52 -7.12
N TYR A 73 -1.16 7.94 -7.15
CA TYR A 73 -0.81 9.35 -7.22
C TYR A 73 -1.08 9.88 -8.62
N ASP A 74 -1.78 11.01 -8.70
CA ASP A 74 -1.96 11.77 -9.94
C ASP A 74 -1.46 13.21 -9.75
N ARG A 75 -0.44 13.58 -10.54
CA ARG A 75 0.13 14.93 -10.48
C ARG A 75 -0.79 15.97 -11.11
N SER A 76 -1.53 15.57 -12.15
CA SER A 76 -2.38 16.43 -12.96
C SER A 76 -3.70 16.75 -12.26
N ASP A 77 -4.10 15.93 -11.29
CA ASP A 77 -5.28 16.17 -10.48
C ASP A 77 -4.98 17.17 -9.34
N SER A 78 -5.99 17.97 -9.02
CA SER A 78 -6.03 18.82 -7.83
C SER A 78 -6.00 17.98 -6.55
N GLN A 79 -6.70 16.85 -6.54
CA GLN A 79 -6.68 15.85 -5.48
C GLN A 79 -5.59 14.83 -5.79
N LYS A 80 -4.49 14.86 -5.03
CA LYS A 80 -3.28 14.07 -5.34
C LYS A 80 -3.44 12.56 -5.37
N TYR A 81 -4.47 12.03 -4.73
CA TYR A 81 -4.81 10.60 -4.71
C TYR A 81 -6.29 10.40 -5.08
N PRO A 82 -6.67 10.72 -6.34
CA PRO A 82 -8.08 10.84 -6.71
C PRO A 82 -8.78 9.48 -6.77
N TRP A 83 -8.03 8.39 -6.94
CA TRP A 83 -8.58 7.04 -6.98
C TRP A 83 -7.59 5.98 -6.45
N GLY A 84 -8.13 4.81 -6.12
CA GLY A 84 -7.37 3.62 -5.71
C GLY A 84 -8.07 2.32 -6.06
N VAL A 85 -7.39 1.19 -5.84
CA VAL A 85 -7.89 -0.15 -6.15
C VAL A 85 -8.09 -0.95 -4.88
N SER A 86 -9.31 -1.46 -4.67
CA SER A 86 -9.67 -2.34 -3.55
C SER A 86 -9.34 -3.80 -3.86
N ASN A 87 -8.76 -4.51 -2.89
CA ASN A 87 -8.50 -5.96 -2.98
C ASN A 87 -9.75 -6.83 -2.74
N LYS A 88 -10.85 -6.28 -2.21
CA LYS A 88 -12.07 -7.03 -1.85
C LYS A 88 -13.25 -6.77 -2.78
N ALA A 89 -13.32 -5.58 -3.36
CA ALA A 89 -14.37 -5.21 -4.30
C ALA A 89 -14.38 -6.10 -5.55
N LEU A 90 -15.52 -6.14 -6.23
CA LEU A 90 -15.65 -6.87 -7.50
C LEU A 90 -14.82 -6.17 -8.58
N PRO A 91 -14.34 -6.89 -9.62
CA PRO A 91 -13.57 -6.27 -10.69
C PRO A 91 -14.25 -5.04 -11.34
N THR A 92 -15.57 -5.03 -11.40
CA THR A 92 -16.38 -3.94 -11.95
C THR A 92 -16.53 -2.74 -11.02
N SER A 93 -16.20 -2.88 -9.73
CA SER A 93 -16.32 -1.84 -8.70
C SER A 93 -15.05 -1.66 -7.87
N ALA A 94 -13.92 -2.21 -8.32
CA ALA A 94 -12.66 -2.18 -7.59
C ALA A 94 -12.01 -0.80 -7.52
N ILE A 95 -12.39 0.10 -8.45
CA ILE A 95 -11.92 1.47 -8.46
C ILE A 95 -12.71 2.28 -7.44
N ILE A 96 -12.02 2.72 -6.38
CA ILE A 96 -12.56 3.60 -5.35
C ILE A 96 -12.09 5.02 -5.67
N ARG A 97 -13.03 5.96 -5.83
CA ARG A 97 -12.73 7.38 -6.00
C ARG A 97 -12.82 8.08 -4.65
N GLN A 98 -11.91 9.02 -4.39
CA GLN A 98 -12.11 9.93 -3.27
C GLN A 98 -13.24 10.89 -3.65
N THR A 99 -14.31 10.91 -2.87
CA THR A 99 -15.28 12.00 -2.93
C THR A 99 -14.65 13.18 -2.21
N SER A 100 -14.52 14.33 -2.88
CA SER A 100 -14.16 15.58 -2.24
C SER A 100 -15.16 15.81 -1.10
N GLN A 101 -14.68 15.84 0.14
CA GLN A 101 -15.50 16.37 1.23
C GLN A 101 -15.61 17.87 0.96
N GLU A 102 -16.81 18.32 0.54
CA GLU A 102 -17.14 19.74 0.57
C GLU A 102 -16.98 20.21 2.01
N HIS A 103 -16.08 21.16 2.21
CA HIS A 103 -15.73 21.74 3.50
C HIS A 103 -16.47 23.07 3.69
#